data_AF-R8MZ98-F1
#
_entry.id   AF-R8MZ98-F1
#
_cell.length_a   1.000
_cell.length_b   1.000
_cell.length_c   1.000
_cell.angle_alpha   90.00
_cell.angle_beta   90.00
_cell.angle_gamma   90.00
#
_symmetry.space_group_name_H-M   'P 1'
#
loop_
_entity.id
_entity.type
_entity.pdbx_description
1 polymer ?
#
loop_
_entity_poly.entity_id
_entity_poly.type
_entity_poly.pdbx_seq_one_letter_code
_entity_poly.pdbx_strand_id
1 'polypeptide(L)'
;MRIRNLTLVIVFMCIFIVTGCSNILGNEDQRIEVQKHVGDDKYEDFKIVTDNNQVLQVKKILNDIHFENKKVEMSRSADYHFVFQFENPKIEAKAVLYQIWISPNKDKVEVMAGDNRYAQLEGKNAATLFEIVTGEKLVE
;
A
#
# COMPACT_ATOMS: atom_id res chain seq x y z
N MET A 1 29.06 30.87 -36.62
CA MET A 1 29.34 30.36 -35.25
C MET A 1 28.10 30.30 -34.34
N ARG A 2 26.86 30.25 -34.87
CA ARG A 2 25.63 30.35 -34.04
C ARG A 2 24.92 29.00 -33.84
N ILE A 3 25.12 28.03 -34.75
CA ILE A 3 24.47 26.71 -34.73
C ILE A 3 25.25 25.71 -33.87
N ARG A 4 26.59 25.74 -33.89
CA ARG A 4 27.44 24.81 -33.11
C ARG A 4 27.29 24.98 -31.58
N ASN A 5 26.98 26.20 -31.13
CA ASN A 5 26.73 26.48 -29.71
C ASN A 5 25.30 26.11 -29.30
N LEU A 6 24.35 26.06 -30.23
CA LEU A 6 22.96 25.67 -29.97
C LEU A 6 22.85 24.15 -29.77
N THR A 7 23.60 23.37 -30.56
CA THR A 7 23.64 21.90 -30.42
C THR A 7 24.27 21.44 -29.10
N LEU A 8 25.31 22.15 -28.62
CA LEU A 8 25.96 21.85 -27.34
C LEU A 8 25.05 22.13 -26.13
N VAL A 9 24.21 23.17 -26.21
CA VAL A 9 23.23 23.52 -25.15
C VAL A 9 22.12 22.46 -25.07
N ILE A 10 21.68 21.91 -26.21
CA ILE A 10 20.65 20.86 -26.24
C ILE A 10 21.17 19.54 -25.66
N VAL A 11 22.43 19.16 -25.96
CA VAL A 11 23.04 17.94 -25.41
C VAL A 11 23.26 18.02 -23.89
N PHE A 12 23.55 19.21 -23.35
CA PHE A 12 23.66 19.43 -21.90
C PHE A 12 22.31 19.35 -21.18
N MET A 13 21.21 19.74 -21.85
CA MET A 13 19.87 19.73 -21.26
C MET A 13 19.27 18.31 -21.16
N CYS A 14 19.69 17.38 -22.03
CA CYS A 14 19.22 15.99 -21.99
C CYS A 14 19.81 15.16 -20.84
N ILE A 15 20.96 15.55 -20.27
CA ILE A 15 21.61 14.80 -19.18
C ILE A 15 20.88 14.97 -17.84
N PHE A 16 20.06 16.03 -17.69
CA PHE A 16 19.31 16.28 -16.46
C PHE A 16 18.02 15.48 -16.29
N ILE A 17 17.57 14.75 -17.32
CA ILE A 17 16.23 14.10 -17.30
C ILE A 17 16.31 12.62 -16.86
N VAL A 18 17.51 12.08 -16.59
CA VAL A 18 17.67 10.65 -16.23
C VAL A 18 17.79 10.39 -14.72
N THR A 19 17.55 11.38 -13.87
CA THR A 19 17.18 11.09 -12.48
C THR A 19 15.69 10.78 -12.42
N GLY A 20 15.29 9.74 -13.16
CA GLY A 20 14.02 9.07 -12.95
C GLY A 20 13.98 8.65 -11.49
N CYS A 21 12.90 9.02 -10.81
CA CYS A 21 12.64 8.70 -9.41
C CYS A 21 13.03 7.23 -9.16
N SER A 22 14.20 7.01 -8.55
CA SER A 22 14.40 5.80 -7.78
C SER A 22 13.38 5.96 -6.66
N ASN A 23 12.28 5.23 -6.76
CA ASN A 23 11.31 5.12 -5.69
C ASN A 23 12.07 4.46 -4.53
N ILE A 24 12.76 5.28 -3.76
CA ILE A 24 13.24 5.01 -2.42
C ILE A 24 11.94 4.78 -1.66
N LEU A 25 11.48 3.53 -1.68
CA LEU A 25 10.54 3.00 -0.71
C LEU A 25 11.14 3.39 0.64
N GLY A 26 10.53 4.38 1.29
CA GLY A 26 11.15 5.22 2.31
C GLY A 26 12.15 4.46 3.20
N ASN A 27 13.39 4.93 3.23
CA ASN A 27 14.52 4.34 3.98
C ASN A 27 14.30 4.29 5.50
N GLU A 28 13.16 4.74 5.99
CA GLU A 28 12.82 4.79 7.40
C GLU A 28 11.95 3.59 7.73
N ASP A 29 12.31 2.86 8.79
CA ASP A 29 11.59 1.69 9.24
C ASP A 29 10.13 2.05 9.57
N GLN A 30 9.22 1.18 9.13
CA GLN A 30 7.79 1.32 9.33
C GLN A 30 7.23 0.00 9.84
N ARG A 31 6.21 0.10 10.68
CA ARG A 31 5.37 -1.02 11.09
C ARG A 31 3.99 -0.90 10.49
N ILE A 32 3.25 -2.01 10.47
CA ILE A 32 1.83 -2.01 10.11
C ILE A 32 1.02 -2.16 11.38
N GLU A 33 0.13 -1.21 11.63
CA GLU A 33 -0.86 -1.31 12.71
C GLU A 33 -2.20 -1.74 12.10
N VAL A 34 -2.73 -2.85 12.61
CA VAL A 34 -3.96 -3.49 12.11
C VAL A 34 -5.05 -3.38 13.15
N GLN A 35 -6.23 -2.95 12.72
CA GLN A 35 -7.44 -2.95 13.52
C GLN A 35 -8.48 -3.90 12.91
N LYS A 36 -9.24 -4.59 13.76
CA LYS A 36 -10.27 -5.55 13.34
C LYS A 36 -11.65 -4.99 13.68
N HIS A 37 -12.61 -5.20 12.78
CA HIS A 37 -13.99 -4.84 13.01
C HIS A 37 -14.63 -5.72 14.09
N VAL A 38 -15.26 -5.10 15.08
CA VAL A 38 -15.90 -5.79 16.23
C VAL A 38 -17.42 -5.59 16.29
N GLY A 39 -18.02 -4.94 15.29
CA GLY A 39 -19.45 -4.62 15.23
C GLY A 39 -19.74 -3.15 15.53
N ASP A 40 -20.97 -2.72 15.27
CA ASP A 40 -21.44 -1.33 15.44
C ASP A 40 -20.51 -0.28 14.80
N ASP A 41 -19.89 -0.61 13.66
CA ASP A 41 -18.90 0.21 12.95
C ASP A 41 -17.65 0.55 13.78
N LYS A 42 -17.36 -0.23 14.81
CA LYS A 42 -16.17 -0.08 15.67
C LYS A 42 -15.06 -1.01 15.23
N TYR A 43 -13.84 -0.51 15.42
CA TYR A 43 -12.60 -1.23 15.16
C TYR A 43 -11.73 -1.18 16.42
N GLU A 44 -11.12 -2.32 16.75
CA GLU A 44 -10.19 -2.45 17.87
C GLU A 44 -8.81 -2.84 17.36
N ASP A 45 -7.78 -2.38 18.06
CA ASP A 45 -6.40 -2.76 17.77
C ASP A 45 -6.25 -4.27 17.85
N PHE A 46 -5.75 -4.86 16.77
CA PHE A 46 -5.71 -6.31 16.59
C PHE A 46 -4.29 -6.86 16.55
N LYS A 47 -3.43 -6.24 15.75
CA LYS A 47 -2.07 -6.74 15.52
C LYS A 47 -1.14 -5.60 15.11
N ILE A 48 0.13 -5.72 15.49
CA ILE A 48 1.22 -4.88 14.98
C ILE A 48 2.21 -5.78 14.25
N VAL A 49 2.51 -5.47 12.99
CA VAL A 49 3.52 -6.16 12.18
C VAL A 49 4.80 -5.34 12.18
N THR A 50 5.83 -5.84 12.85
CA THR A 50 7.16 -5.22 12.96
C THR A 50 8.24 -5.97 12.17
N ASP A 51 7.93 -7.16 11.61
CA ASP A 51 8.88 -7.88 10.77
C ASP A 51 9.06 -7.14 9.44
N ASN A 52 10.26 -6.61 9.21
CA ASN A 52 10.57 -5.80 8.03
C ASN A 52 10.32 -6.55 6.70
N ASN A 53 10.52 -7.87 6.65
CA ASN A 53 10.24 -8.63 5.43
C ASN A 53 8.74 -8.69 5.16
N GLN A 54 7.91 -8.88 6.18
CA GLN A 54 6.45 -8.82 6.04
C GLN A 54 5.97 -7.43 5.64
N VAL A 55 6.49 -6.37 6.27
CA VAL A 55 6.15 -4.99 5.92
C VAL A 55 6.49 -4.68 4.45
N LEU A 56 7.70 -5.06 4.01
CA LEU A 56 8.13 -4.89 2.62
C LEU A 56 7.27 -5.70 1.63
N GLN A 57 6.84 -6.90 2.00
CA GLN A 57 5.94 -7.70 1.18
C GLN A 57 4.58 -7.03 0.99
N VAL A 58 3.98 -6.49 2.05
CA VAL A 58 2.72 -5.75 1.94
C VAL A 58 2.90 -4.50 1.08
N LYS A 59 3.98 -3.72 1.29
CA LYS A 59 4.31 -2.56 0.44
C LYS A 59 4.42 -2.94 -1.03
N LYS A 60 5.11 -4.06 -1.32
CA LYS A 60 5.27 -4.57 -2.68
C LYS A 60 3.92 -4.95 -3.30
N ILE A 61 3.11 -5.73 -2.59
CA ILE A 61 1.77 -6.12 -3.04
C ILE A 61 0.95 -4.88 -3.38
N LEU A 62 0.91 -3.88 -2.49
CA LEU A 62 0.14 -2.66 -2.71
C LEU A 62 0.68 -1.80 -3.88
N ASN A 63 1.99 -1.80 -4.13
CA ASN A 63 2.57 -1.10 -5.27
C ASN A 63 2.35 -1.83 -6.61
N ASP A 64 2.28 -3.16 -6.59
CA ASP A 64 2.09 -3.98 -7.78
C ASP A 64 0.59 -4.06 -8.20
N ILE A 65 -0.33 -3.71 -7.30
CA ILE A 65 -1.78 -3.66 -7.57
C ILE A 65 -2.13 -2.51 -8.51
N HIS A 66 -2.94 -2.80 -9.52
CA HIS A 66 -3.62 -1.76 -10.29
C HIS A 66 -4.88 -1.28 -9.56
N PHE A 67 -4.77 -0.14 -8.86
CA PHE A 67 -5.93 0.50 -8.25
C PHE A 67 -6.79 1.20 -9.31
N GLU A 68 -8.09 0.90 -9.31
CA GLU A 68 -9.08 1.67 -10.02
C GLU A 68 -9.43 2.92 -9.21
N ASN A 69 -9.37 4.10 -9.86
CA ASN A 69 -9.80 5.37 -9.27
C ASN A 69 -11.33 5.48 -9.31
N LYS A 70 -12.01 4.76 -8.42
CA LYS A 70 -13.46 4.80 -8.28
C LYS A 70 -13.84 4.82 -6.80
N LYS A 71 -14.88 5.60 -6.49
CA LYS A 71 -15.58 5.50 -5.21
C LYS A 71 -16.45 4.24 -5.27
N VAL A 72 -16.18 3.27 -4.40
CA VAL A 72 -16.99 2.05 -4.28
C VAL A 72 -17.74 2.14 -2.97
N GLU A 73 -19.06 2.00 -3.03
CA GLU A 73 -19.88 1.80 -1.84
C GLU A 73 -19.96 0.30 -1.57
N MET A 74 -19.33 -0.14 -0.48
CA MET A 74 -19.34 -1.54 -0.07
C MET A 74 -20.63 -1.84 0.70
N SER A 75 -21.16 -3.05 0.55
CA SER A 75 -22.43 -3.45 1.18
C SER A 75 -22.36 -3.60 2.70
N ARG A 76 -21.14 -3.67 3.25
CA ARG A 76 -20.83 -3.82 4.66
C ARG A 76 -19.51 -3.12 4.99
N SER A 77 -19.30 -2.86 6.28
CA SER A 77 -18.04 -2.34 6.83
C SER A 77 -16.88 -3.30 6.56
N ALA A 78 -15.67 -2.75 6.44
CA ALA A 78 -14.44 -3.51 6.24
C ALA A 78 -14.21 -4.51 7.38
N ASP A 79 -13.56 -5.63 7.08
CA ASP A 79 -13.20 -6.61 8.11
C ASP A 79 -12.02 -6.13 8.93
N TYR A 80 -11.08 -5.45 8.28
CA TYR A 80 -9.89 -4.89 8.91
C TYR A 80 -9.53 -3.54 8.31
N HIS A 81 -8.87 -2.74 9.13
CA HIS A 81 -8.14 -1.56 8.74
C HIS A 81 -6.65 -1.77 8.98
N PHE A 82 -5.81 -1.15 8.17
CA PHE A 82 -4.40 -1.01 8.54
C PHE A 82 -3.78 0.29 8.02
N VAL A 83 -2.71 0.70 8.70
CA VAL A 83 -1.89 1.86 8.34
C VAL A 83 -0.41 1.51 8.43
N PHE A 84 0.40 2.16 7.59
CA PHE A 84 1.85 2.17 7.78
C PHE A 84 2.22 3.32 8.71
N GLN A 85 2.89 2.99 9.81
CA GLN A 85 3.36 3.96 10.78
C GLN A 85 4.89 3.96 10.81
N PHE A 86 5.50 5.13 10.78
CA PHE A 86 6.95 5.26 10.98
C PHE A 86 7.33 4.87 12.40
N GLU A 87 8.40 4.10 12.55
CA GLU A 87 8.93 3.77 13.88
C GLU A 87 9.53 4.98 14.57
N ASN A 88 10.15 5.88 13.79
CA ASN A 88 10.67 7.14 14.29
C ASN A 88 9.53 8.11 14.60
N PRO A 89 9.27 8.43 15.89
CA PRO A 89 8.14 9.28 16.28
C PRO A 89 8.30 10.73 15.84
N LYS A 90 9.50 11.14 15.39
CA LYS A 90 9.75 12.50 14.87
C LYS A 90 9.25 12.67 13.44
N ILE A 91 8.90 11.58 12.75
CA ILE A 91 8.36 11.62 11.40
C ILE A 91 6.85 11.73 11.49
N GLU A 92 6.35 12.95 11.33
CA GLU A 92 4.92 13.22 11.22
C GLU A 92 4.49 13.21 9.75
N ALA A 93 3.88 12.10 9.32
CA ALA A 93 3.28 11.98 8.01
C ALA A 93 1.85 11.46 8.15
N LYS A 94 0.94 11.97 7.32
CA LYS A 94 -0.43 11.45 7.27
C LYS A 94 -0.40 10.01 6.75
N ALA A 95 -0.74 9.06 7.61
CA ALA A 95 -0.85 7.67 7.23
C ALA A 95 -2.04 7.47 6.27
N VAL A 96 -1.83 6.68 5.23
CA VAL A 96 -2.91 6.24 4.34
C VAL A 96 -3.65 5.10 5.02
N LEU A 97 -4.95 5.27 5.21
CA LEU A 97 -5.83 4.21 5.70
C LEU A 97 -6.09 3.21 4.56
N TYR A 98 -5.76 1.95 4.82
CA TYR A 98 -6.16 0.83 3.98
C TYR A 98 -7.29 0.09 4.67
N GLN A 99 -8.34 -0.19 3.90
CA GLN A 99 -9.51 -0.96 4.34
C GLN A 99 -9.55 -2.26 3.54
N ILE A 100 -9.82 -3.38 4.20
CA ILE A 100 -9.88 -4.68 3.53
C ILE A 100 -11.16 -5.44 3.84
N TRP A 101 -11.68 -6.10 2.81
CA TRP A 101 -12.80 -7.04 2.89
C TRP A 101 -12.33 -8.40 2.42
N ILE A 102 -12.65 -9.41 3.20
CA ILE A 102 -12.38 -10.81 2.89
C ILE A 102 -13.65 -11.38 2.27
N SER A 103 -13.51 -12.02 1.11
CA SER A 103 -14.65 -12.69 0.48
C SER A 103 -15.21 -13.79 1.40
N PRO A 104 -16.52 -14.08 1.36
CA PRO A 104 -17.09 -15.16 2.16
C PRO A 104 -16.42 -16.53 1.94
N ASN A 105 -15.95 -16.77 0.71
CA ASN A 105 -15.23 -17.99 0.32
C ASN A 105 -13.75 -17.98 0.73
N LYS A 106 -13.24 -16.87 1.29
CA LYS A 106 -11.84 -16.68 1.70
C LYS A 106 -10.82 -16.89 0.59
N ASP A 107 -11.19 -16.55 -0.65
CA ASP A 107 -10.37 -16.69 -1.85
C ASP A 107 -9.91 -15.33 -2.44
N LYS A 108 -10.56 -14.24 -2.03
CA LYS A 108 -10.30 -12.88 -2.51
C LYS A 108 -10.17 -11.90 -1.36
N VAL A 109 -9.36 -10.86 -1.60
CA VAL A 109 -9.23 -9.72 -0.69
C VAL A 109 -9.49 -8.45 -1.49
N GLU A 110 -10.53 -7.73 -1.13
CA GLU A 110 -10.81 -6.40 -1.69
C GLU A 110 -10.10 -5.37 -0.83
N VAL A 111 -9.44 -4.39 -1.45
CA VAL A 111 -8.62 -3.38 -0.79
C VAL A 111 -9.06 -2.00 -1.26
N MET A 112 -9.33 -1.12 -0.31
CA MET A 112 -9.52 0.30 -0.56
C MET A 112 -8.42 1.12 0.12
N ALA A 113 -7.80 2.04 -0.61
CA ALA A 113 -6.74 2.90 -0.10
C ALA A 113 -7.21 4.36 -0.09
N GLY A 114 -7.47 4.91 1.08
CA GLY A 114 -8.23 6.16 1.22
C GLY A 114 -9.68 5.98 0.78
N ASP A 115 -10.23 6.97 0.08
CA ASP A 115 -11.68 7.03 -0.19
C ASP A 115 -12.07 6.73 -1.65
N ASN A 116 -11.09 6.51 -2.54
CA ASN A 116 -11.33 6.48 -3.99
C ASN A 116 -10.43 5.55 -4.80
N ARG A 117 -9.59 4.73 -4.15
CA ARG A 117 -8.74 3.75 -4.84
C ARG A 117 -9.14 2.36 -4.40
N TYR A 118 -9.65 1.57 -5.35
CA TYR A 118 -10.15 0.24 -5.10
C TYR A 118 -9.37 -0.79 -5.92
N ALA A 119 -9.14 -1.97 -5.35
CA ALA A 119 -8.64 -3.12 -6.06
C ALA A 119 -9.17 -4.41 -5.46
N GLN A 120 -9.19 -5.46 -6.28
CA GLN A 120 -9.47 -6.83 -5.84
C GLN A 120 -8.22 -7.68 -6.07
N LEU A 121 -7.78 -8.35 -5.01
CA LEU A 121 -6.69 -9.31 -5.02
C LEU A 121 -7.21 -10.73 -5.05
N GLU A 122 -6.49 -11.59 -5.74
CA GLU A 122 -6.72 -13.03 -5.79
C GLU A 122 -5.38 -13.79 -5.68
N GLY A 123 -5.46 -15.12 -5.49
CA GLY A 123 -4.30 -16.01 -5.51
C GLY A 123 -3.24 -15.66 -4.45
N LYS A 124 -1.96 -15.73 -4.85
CA LYS A 124 -0.83 -15.58 -3.92
C LYS A 124 -0.80 -14.21 -3.22
N ASN A 125 -1.13 -13.13 -3.92
CA ASN A 125 -1.10 -11.79 -3.32
C ASN A 125 -2.22 -11.61 -2.29
N ALA A 126 -3.42 -12.13 -2.56
CA ALA A 126 -4.51 -12.15 -1.59
C ALA A 126 -4.14 -12.97 -0.35
N ALA A 127 -3.64 -14.20 -0.54
CA ALA A 127 -3.23 -15.08 0.55
C ALA A 127 -2.13 -14.47 1.42
N THR A 128 -1.10 -13.91 0.79
CA THR A 128 0.02 -13.28 1.50
C THR A 128 -0.43 -12.05 2.27
N LEU A 129 -1.24 -11.17 1.67
CA LEU A 129 -1.76 -9.99 2.35
C LEU A 129 -2.63 -10.37 3.55
N PHE A 130 -3.54 -11.32 3.36
CA PHE A 130 -4.39 -11.82 4.44
C PHE A 130 -3.56 -12.39 5.58
N GLU A 131 -2.61 -13.28 5.29
CA GLU A 131 -1.77 -13.90 6.32
C GLU A 131 -0.95 -12.90 7.12
N ILE A 132 -0.38 -11.89 6.47
CA ILE A 132 0.38 -10.86 7.17
C ILE A 132 -0.54 -10.00 8.05
N VAL A 133 -1.69 -9.58 7.53
CA VAL A 133 -2.61 -8.66 8.23
C VAL A 133 -3.35 -9.36 9.36
N THR A 134 -3.83 -10.60 9.15
CA THR A 134 -4.67 -11.32 10.12
C THR A 134 -3.88 -12.30 10.98
N GLY A 135 -2.72 -12.78 10.51
CA GLY A 135 -2.00 -13.91 11.12
C GLY A 135 -2.65 -15.27 10.84
N GLU A 136 -3.71 -15.33 10.04
CA GLU A 136 -4.43 -16.54 9.65
C GLU A 136 -4.14 -16.89 8.19
N LYS A 137 -4.30 -18.15 7.79
CA LYS A 137 -4.20 -18.54 6.37
C LYS A 137 -5.56 -18.47 5.68
N LEU A 138 -5.59 -17.95 4.45
CA LEU A 138 -6.76 -18.15 3.59
C LEU A 138 -6.91 -19.66 3.36
N VAL A 139 -8.15 -20.15 3.39
CA VAL A 139 -8.42 -21.58 3.23
C VAL A 139 -8.13 -21.95 1.77
N GLU A 140 -7.41 -23.06 1.58
CA GLU A 140 -7.00 -23.61 0.28
C GLU A 140 -8.15 -24.30 -0.46
#